data_AF-A0AAU7Z582-F1
#
_entry.id   AF-A0AAU7Z582-F1
#
_cell.length_a   1.000
_cell.length_b   1.000
_cell.length_c   1.000
_cell.angle_alpha   90.00
_cell.angle_beta   90.00
_cell.angle_gamma   90.00
#
_symmetry.space_group_name_H-M   'P 1'
#
loop_
_entity.id
_entity.type
_entity.pdbx_description
1 polymer ?
#
loop_
_entity_poly.entity_id
_entity_poly.type
_entity_poly.pdbx_seq_one_letter_code
_entity_poly.pdbx_strand_id
1 'polypeptide(L)'
;MGAQRIFHPPLPTVAFIVLALFLHCPQSGAQQIPTSPASPDRLDRNAFRTLFRQSITYEKLADEAEASHDPKPYFRRLLAVRFQLSDVDSANLKRLSLAYQGEIDPIHARVVEIITRFHARFPYGVIGPGEDPNPPTELKTLEQQEDAVTLRYRDLLRNSMREEAFKKLHATILESFGKPL
;
A
#
# COMPACT_ATOMS: atom_id res chain seq x y z
N MET A 1 -40.87 31.71 29.57
CA MET A 1 -40.49 31.84 28.14
C MET A 1 -39.02 32.24 28.08
N GLY A 2 -38.18 31.44 27.43
CA GLY A 2 -36.75 31.73 27.28
C GLY A 2 -35.91 30.47 27.09
N ALA A 3 -36.13 29.77 25.97
CA ALA A 3 -35.34 28.59 25.62
C ALA A 3 -34.10 28.98 24.79
N GLN A 4 -33.00 28.32 25.15
CA GLN A 4 -31.62 28.50 24.71
C GLN A 4 -31.46 28.41 23.18
N ARG A 5 -30.69 29.34 22.60
CA ARG A 5 -30.15 29.19 21.24
C ARG A 5 -28.76 28.57 21.32
N ILE A 6 -28.63 27.38 20.77
CA ILE A 6 -27.36 26.66 20.54
C ILE A 6 -26.63 27.39 19.42
N PHE A 7 -25.45 27.93 19.72
CA PHE A 7 -24.54 28.52 18.74
C PHE A 7 -23.69 27.42 18.13
N HIS A 8 -23.89 27.11 16.84
CA HIS A 8 -22.97 26.31 16.04
C HIS A 8 -21.85 27.23 15.51
N PRO A 9 -20.57 26.82 15.57
CA PRO A 9 -19.52 27.53 14.83
C PRO A 9 -19.60 27.16 13.32
N PRO A 10 -19.45 28.13 12.41
CA PRO A 10 -19.34 27.85 10.98
C PRO A 10 -17.96 27.26 10.64
N LEU A 11 -17.96 26.24 9.78
CA LEU A 11 -16.78 25.71 9.10
C LEU A 11 -16.14 26.83 8.26
N PRO A 12 -14.81 27.02 8.30
CA PRO A 12 -14.16 27.96 7.40
C PRO A 12 -14.10 27.39 5.98
N THR A 13 -14.98 27.93 5.14
CA THR A 13 -14.86 27.98 3.68
C THR A 13 -13.54 28.66 3.32
N VAL A 14 -12.48 27.90 3.06
CA VAL A 14 -11.27 28.47 2.45
C VAL A 14 -11.49 28.52 0.95
N ALA A 15 -11.76 29.74 0.50
CA ALA A 15 -11.90 30.13 -0.89
C ALA A 15 -10.67 29.75 -1.71
N PHE A 16 -10.92 29.15 -2.88
CA PHE A 16 -9.99 29.12 -3.99
C PHE A 16 -9.71 30.57 -4.43
N ILE A 17 -8.56 31.11 -4.08
CA ILE A 17 -8.04 32.32 -4.70
C ILE A 17 -7.10 31.88 -5.83
N VAL A 18 -7.66 31.89 -7.03
CA VAL A 18 -6.89 31.98 -8.27
C VAL A 18 -6.50 33.45 -8.43
N LEU A 19 -5.22 33.77 -8.27
CA LEU A 19 -4.67 35.02 -8.79
C LEU A 19 -3.38 34.72 -9.54
N ALA A 20 -3.53 34.61 -10.86
CA ALA A 20 -2.45 34.61 -11.81
C ALA A 20 -1.88 36.03 -11.91
N LEU A 21 -0.58 36.19 -11.61
CA LEU A 21 0.27 37.27 -12.12
C LEU A 21 1.72 37.02 -11.69
N PHE A 22 2.40 36.09 -12.38
CA PHE A 22 3.83 36.19 -12.60
C PHE A 22 4.11 35.80 -14.05
N LEU A 23 4.16 36.84 -14.89
CA LEU A 23 4.85 36.81 -16.16
C LEU A 23 6.35 36.62 -15.89
N HIS A 24 6.92 35.61 -16.56
CA HIS A 24 8.35 35.44 -16.84
C HIS A 24 9.31 35.24 -15.64
N CYS A 25 9.54 33.97 -15.30
CA CYS A 25 10.82 33.52 -14.77
C CYS A 25 11.26 32.26 -15.56
N PRO A 26 12.51 32.18 -16.04
CA PRO A 26 12.96 31.13 -16.95
C PRO A 26 13.10 29.80 -16.20
N GLN A 27 12.40 28.79 -16.72
CA GLN A 27 12.76 27.38 -16.79
C GLN A 27 13.94 26.94 -15.89
N SER A 28 13.71 26.86 -14.58
CA SER A 28 14.57 26.08 -13.69
C SER A 28 14.19 24.62 -13.85
N GLY A 29 15.14 23.84 -14.37
CA GLY A 29 14.94 22.47 -14.81
C GLY A 29 14.17 21.63 -13.78
N ALA A 30 13.06 21.06 -14.23
CA ALA A 30 12.57 19.84 -13.63
C ALA A 30 13.74 18.85 -13.69
N GLN A 31 14.39 18.61 -12.56
CA GLN A 31 15.11 17.37 -12.34
C GLN A 31 14.07 16.27 -12.51
N GLN A 32 13.96 15.77 -13.73
CA GLN A 32 13.39 14.47 -14.00
C GLN A 32 14.22 13.52 -13.15
N ILE A 33 13.69 13.15 -11.97
CA ILE A 33 14.18 11.97 -11.26
C ILE A 33 14.18 10.88 -12.32
N PRO A 34 15.34 10.32 -12.71
CA PRO A 34 15.35 9.27 -13.69
C PRO A 34 14.55 8.12 -13.08
N THR A 35 13.34 7.91 -13.58
CA THR A 35 12.52 6.75 -13.28
C THR A 35 13.24 5.57 -13.94
N SER A 36 14.30 5.11 -13.28
CA SER A 36 15.02 3.91 -13.68
C SER A 36 13.97 2.79 -13.73
N PRO A 37 13.84 2.07 -14.86
CA PRO A 37 12.86 1.00 -14.96
C PRO A 37 13.09 0.05 -13.79
N ALA A 38 12.03 -0.23 -13.03
CA ALA A 38 12.14 -1.11 -11.88
C ALA A 38 12.77 -2.44 -12.33
N SER A 39 13.76 -2.93 -11.58
CA SER A 39 14.34 -4.23 -11.89
C SER A 39 13.24 -5.30 -11.88
N PRO A 40 13.33 -6.34 -12.73
CA PRO A 40 12.35 -7.42 -12.74
C PRO A 40 12.06 -8.00 -11.36
N ASP A 41 13.09 -8.13 -10.52
CA ASP A 41 12.96 -8.62 -9.14
C ASP A 41 12.15 -7.69 -8.24
N ARG A 42 12.27 -6.36 -8.43
CA ARG A 42 11.51 -5.38 -7.66
C ARG A 42 10.04 -5.41 -8.07
N LEU A 43 9.78 -5.55 -9.37
CA LEU A 43 8.42 -5.70 -9.90
C LEU A 43 7.75 -6.95 -9.31
N ASP A 44 8.44 -8.08 -9.34
CA ASP A 44 7.97 -9.36 -8.79
C ASP A 44 7.55 -9.23 -7.32
N ARG A 45 8.45 -8.69 -6.47
CA ARG A 45 8.17 -8.51 -5.04
C ARG A 45 6.96 -7.62 -4.83
N ASN A 46 6.91 -6.46 -5.48
CA ASN A 46 5.79 -5.52 -5.33
C ASN A 46 4.44 -6.13 -5.75
N ALA A 47 4.46 -6.99 -6.77
CA ALA A 47 3.28 -7.68 -7.24
C ALA A 47 2.75 -8.68 -6.20
N PHE A 48 3.62 -9.49 -5.59
CA PHE A 48 3.22 -10.38 -4.51
C PHE A 48 2.81 -9.65 -3.23
N ARG A 49 3.50 -8.57 -2.84
CA ARG A 49 3.05 -7.70 -1.74
C ARG A 49 1.61 -7.22 -1.95
N THR A 50 1.31 -6.78 -3.18
CA THR A 50 -0.01 -6.30 -3.55
C THR A 50 -1.05 -7.41 -3.53
N LEU A 51 -0.72 -8.60 -4.04
CA LEU A 51 -1.61 -9.77 -4.00
C LEU A 51 -2.01 -10.13 -2.57
N PHE A 52 -1.05 -10.27 -1.65
CA PHE A 52 -1.32 -10.63 -0.26
C PHE A 52 -2.20 -9.58 0.43
N ARG A 53 -1.89 -8.30 0.22
CA ARG A 53 -2.72 -7.20 0.76
C ARG A 53 -4.15 -7.25 0.21
N GLN A 54 -4.30 -7.40 -1.11
CA GLN A 54 -5.61 -7.50 -1.76
C GLN A 54 -6.43 -8.66 -1.22
N SER A 55 -5.80 -9.82 -0.98
CA SER A 55 -6.50 -10.99 -0.42
C SER A 55 -7.13 -10.70 0.94
N ILE A 56 -6.47 -9.90 1.77
CA ILE A 56 -6.99 -9.50 3.08
C ILE A 56 -8.04 -8.41 2.93
N THR A 57 -7.79 -7.42 2.08
CA THR A 57 -8.74 -6.33 1.84
C THR A 57 -10.09 -6.86 1.38
N TYR A 58 -10.13 -7.80 0.44
CA TYR A 58 -11.40 -8.35 -0.05
C TYR A 58 -12.11 -9.22 0.98
N GLU A 59 -11.38 -9.92 1.84
CA GLU A 59 -12.01 -10.62 2.97
C GLU A 59 -12.67 -9.63 3.92
N LYS A 60 -11.95 -8.57 4.31
CA LYS A 60 -12.51 -7.52 5.19
C LYS A 60 -13.75 -6.86 4.58
N LEU A 61 -13.72 -6.53 3.29
CA LEU A 61 -14.88 -5.97 2.60
C LEU A 61 -16.07 -6.93 2.53
N ALA A 62 -15.81 -8.25 2.43
CA ALA A 62 -16.87 -9.25 2.50
C ALA A 62 -17.49 -9.30 3.89
N ASP A 63 -16.67 -9.30 4.94
CA ASP A 63 -17.13 -9.37 6.33
C ASP A 63 -17.89 -8.09 6.74
N GLU A 64 -17.42 -6.91 6.31
CA GLU A 64 -18.11 -5.63 6.50
C GLU A 64 -19.48 -5.60 5.78
N ALA A 65 -19.55 -6.16 4.57
CA ALA A 65 -20.81 -6.27 3.82
C ALA A 65 -21.82 -7.20 4.51
N GLU A 66 -21.35 -8.31 5.08
CA GLU A 66 -22.20 -9.21 5.88
C GLU A 66 -22.68 -8.55 7.17
N ALA A 67 -21.81 -7.83 7.87
CA ALA A 67 -22.15 -7.10 9.09
C ALA A 67 -23.16 -5.96 8.85
N SER A 68 -23.17 -5.38 7.64
CA SER A 68 -24.10 -4.30 7.25
C SER A 68 -25.42 -4.78 6.65
N HIS A 69 -25.70 -6.09 6.69
CA HIS A 69 -26.89 -6.74 6.11
C HIS A 69 -27.04 -6.56 4.58
N ASP A 70 -25.97 -6.21 3.87
CA ASP A 70 -25.89 -6.13 2.41
C ASP A 70 -24.76 -7.06 1.91
N PRO A 71 -24.94 -8.40 1.98
CA PRO A 71 -23.87 -9.35 1.71
C PRO A 71 -23.36 -9.25 0.27
N LYS A 72 -22.04 -9.12 0.13
CA LYS A 72 -21.34 -9.02 -1.16
C LYS A 72 -20.44 -10.23 -1.40
N PRO A 73 -21.02 -11.41 -1.74
CA PRO A 73 -20.27 -12.66 -1.86
C PRO A 73 -19.19 -12.64 -2.95
N TYR A 74 -19.29 -11.71 -3.90
CA TYR A 74 -18.30 -11.56 -4.97
C TYR A 74 -16.92 -11.16 -4.43
N PHE A 75 -16.82 -10.45 -3.29
CA PHE A 75 -15.53 -10.06 -2.72
C PHE A 75 -14.68 -11.29 -2.36
N ARG A 76 -15.28 -12.33 -1.78
CA ARG A 76 -14.58 -13.58 -1.44
C ARG A 76 -14.09 -14.35 -2.66
N ARG A 77 -14.68 -14.14 -3.83
CA ARG A 77 -14.36 -14.85 -5.07
C ARG A 77 -13.50 -14.05 -6.04
N LEU A 78 -13.31 -12.75 -5.79
CA LEU A 78 -12.76 -11.83 -6.78
C LEU A 78 -11.36 -12.23 -7.25
N LEU A 79 -10.46 -12.55 -6.31
CA LEU A 79 -9.11 -13.00 -6.65
C LEU A 79 -9.11 -14.38 -7.31
N ALA A 80 -9.97 -15.29 -6.84
CA ALA A 80 -10.09 -16.62 -7.42
C ALA A 80 -10.53 -16.55 -8.89
N VAL A 81 -11.50 -15.69 -9.21
CA VAL A 81 -11.94 -15.44 -10.58
C VAL A 81 -10.86 -14.77 -11.41
N ARG A 82 -10.24 -13.68 -10.91
CA ARG A 82 -9.21 -12.92 -11.65
C ARG A 82 -7.99 -13.78 -11.99
N PHE A 83 -7.55 -14.60 -11.04
CA PHE A 83 -6.34 -15.40 -11.17
C PHE A 83 -6.60 -16.87 -11.48
N GLN A 84 -7.87 -17.24 -11.73
CA GLN A 84 -8.31 -18.59 -12.07
C GLN A 84 -7.80 -19.64 -11.07
N LEU A 85 -7.88 -19.30 -9.78
CA LEU A 85 -7.44 -20.17 -8.69
C LEU A 85 -8.47 -21.26 -8.43
N SER A 86 -8.01 -22.47 -8.11
CA SER A 86 -8.88 -23.48 -7.52
C SER A 86 -9.32 -23.08 -6.12
N ASP A 87 -10.34 -23.74 -5.56
CA ASP A 87 -10.77 -23.50 -4.17
C ASP A 87 -9.63 -23.76 -3.18
N VAL A 88 -8.83 -24.81 -3.43
CA VAL A 88 -7.66 -25.16 -2.60
C VAL A 88 -6.59 -24.08 -2.67
N ASP A 89 -6.27 -23.60 -3.87
CA ASP A 89 -5.26 -22.54 -4.06
C ASP A 89 -5.72 -21.20 -3.47
N SER A 90 -7.02 -20.91 -3.58
CA SER A 90 -7.64 -19.72 -2.99
C SER A 90 -7.57 -19.75 -1.45
N ALA A 91 -7.85 -20.91 -0.85
CA ALA A 91 -7.72 -21.10 0.59
C ALA A 91 -6.26 -20.98 1.05
N ASN A 92 -5.31 -21.54 0.27
CA ASN A 92 -3.88 -21.41 0.54
C ASN A 92 -3.41 -19.95 0.46
N LEU A 93 -3.82 -19.22 -0.58
CA LEU A 93 -3.52 -17.79 -0.72
C LEU A 93 -4.04 -17.00 0.48
N LYS A 94 -5.29 -17.21 0.90
CA LYS A 94 -5.88 -16.53 2.05
C LYS A 94 -5.09 -16.81 3.33
N ARG A 95 -4.84 -18.09 3.62
CA ARG A 95 -4.08 -18.52 4.81
C ARG A 95 -2.69 -17.90 4.85
N LEU A 96 -1.96 -17.94 3.72
CA LEU A 96 -0.62 -17.37 3.63
C LEU A 96 -0.64 -15.85 3.70
N SER A 97 -1.66 -15.18 3.14
CA SER A 97 -1.80 -13.73 3.24
C SER A 97 -1.98 -13.27 4.68
N LEU A 98 -2.82 -13.96 5.46
CA LEU A 98 -3.01 -13.66 6.89
C LEU A 98 -1.71 -13.81 7.69
N ALA A 99 -0.97 -14.89 7.45
CA ALA A 99 0.32 -15.12 8.11
C ALA A 99 1.37 -14.07 7.68
N TYR A 100 1.42 -13.73 6.39
CA TYR A 100 2.25 -12.65 5.86
C TYR A 100 1.96 -11.31 6.55
N GLN A 101 0.69 -10.95 6.71
CA GLN A 101 0.29 -9.72 7.39
C GLN A 101 0.77 -9.67 8.84
N GLY A 102 0.65 -10.79 9.57
CA GLY A 102 1.13 -10.90 10.94
C GLY A 102 2.64 -10.65 11.08
N GLU A 103 3.42 -10.95 10.04
CA GLU A 103 4.87 -10.69 10.03
C GLU A 103 5.25 -9.29 9.52
N ILE A 104 4.43 -8.71 8.65
CA ILE A 104 4.68 -7.38 8.08
C ILE A 104 4.20 -6.23 8.98
N ASP A 105 3.11 -6.43 9.73
CA ASP A 105 2.57 -5.42 10.65
C ASP A 105 3.61 -4.84 11.63
N PRO A 106 4.43 -5.66 12.34
CA PRO A 106 5.45 -5.10 13.23
C PRO A 106 6.55 -4.33 12.48
N ILE A 107 6.89 -4.74 11.24
CA ILE A 107 7.86 -4.02 10.40
C ILE A 107 7.29 -2.65 10.04
N HIS A 108 6.04 -2.60 9.57
CA HIS A 108 5.36 -1.35 9.24
C HIS A 108 5.19 -0.42 10.45
N ALA A 109 4.84 -0.97 11.61
CA ALA A 109 4.75 -0.19 12.85
C ALA A 109 6.10 0.49 13.17
N ARG A 110 7.21 -0.23 12.99
CA ARG A 110 8.55 0.32 13.21
C ARG A 110 8.94 1.37 12.16
N VAL A 111 8.58 1.16 10.89
CA VAL A 111 8.77 2.16 9.82
C VAL A 111 8.06 3.46 10.18
N VAL A 112 6.79 3.39 10.61
CA VAL A 112 6.01 4.57 11.02
C VAL A 112 6.69 5.28 12.19
N GLU A 113 7.12 4.55 13.23
CA GLU A 113 7.81 5.13 14.38
C GLU A 113 9.07 5.90 13.98
N ILE A 114 9.90 5.32 13.10
CA ILE A 114 11.14 5.95 12.63
C ILE A 114 10.84 7.20 11.81
N ILE A 115 9.87 7.13 10.88
CA ILE A 115 9.47 8.29 10.05
C ILE A 115 8.92 9.40 10.94
N THR A 116 8.05 9.09 11.90
CA THR A 116 7.51 10.08 12.84
C THR A 116 8.62 10.74 13.64
N ARG A 117 9.57 9.97 14.17
CA ARG A 117 10.72 10.51 14.91
C ARG A 117 11.63 11.36 14.03
N PHE A 118 11.84 10.94 12.79
CA PHE A 118 12.63 11.69 11.82
C PHE A 118 11.99 13.03 11.47
N HIS A 119 10.69 13.06 11.17
CA HIS A 119 9.96 14.30 10.91
C HIS A 119 9.90 15.23 12.12
N ALA A 120 9.88 14.68 13.34
CA ALA A 120 9.92 15.51 14.55
C ALA A 120 11.21 16.33 14.69
N ARG A 121 12.29 15.97 13.98
CA ARG A 121 13.54 16.77 13.92
C ARG A 121 13.39 18.04 13.07
N PHE A 122 12.43 18.06 12.15
CA PHE A 122 12.24 19.12 11.16
C PHE A 122 10.84 19.72 11.29
N PRO A 123 10.55 20.48 12.36
CA PRO A 123 9.25 21.12 12.51
C PRO A 123 8.96 22.02 11.30
N TYR A 124 7.73 21.98 10.80
CA TYR A 124 7.31 22.69 9.59
C TYR A 124 8.02 22.27 8.30
N GLY A 125 8.75 21.15 8.31
CA GLY A 125 9.50 20.65 7.14
C GLY A 125 10.74 21.48 6.81
N VAL A 126 11.23 22.29 7.75
CA VAL A 126 12.42 23.11 7.57
C VAL A 126 13.64 22.36 8.10
N ILE A 127 14.66 22.22 7.25
CA ILE A 127 15.95 21.63 7.60
C ILE A 127 16.89 22.77 7.99
N GLY A 128 17.38 22.74 9.24
CA GLY A 128 18.32 23.73 9.75
C GLY A 128 19.71 23.63 9.10
N PRO A 129 20.49 24.71 9.10
CA PRO A 129 21.86 24.68 8.61
C PRO A 129 22.71 23.71 9.45
N GLY A 130 23.31 22.71 8.79
CA GLY A 130 24.12 21.66 9.43
C GLY A 130 23.35 20.41 9.87
N GLU A 131 22.03 20.38 9.70
CA GLU A 131 21.24 19.17 9.96
C GLU A 131 21.28 18.21 8.76
N ASP A 132 21.37 16.91 9.03
CA ASP A 132 21.35 15.87 7.99
C ASP A 132 19.91 15.53 7.59
N PRO A 133 19.49 15.83 6.34
CA PRO A 133 18.15 15.54 5.83
C PRO A 133 18.00 14.11 5.31
N ASN A 134 19.04 13.27 5.39
CA ASN A 134 18.96 11.92 4.88
C ASN A 134 18.07 11.04 5.77
N PRO A 135 17.21 10.19 5.17
CA PRO A 135 16.42 9.24 5.92
C PRO A 135 17.31 8.30 6.75
N PRO A 136 16.86 7.85 7.93
CA PRO A 136 17.62 6.92 8.75
C PRO A 136 17.93 5.62 8.01
N THR A 137 19.16 5.12 8.14
CA THR A 137 19.61 3.85 7.52
C THR A 137 18.81 2.64 8.01
N GLU A 138 18.18 2.74 9.18
CA GLU A 138 17.23 1.75 9.72
C GLU A 138 16.08 1.46 8.73
N LEU A 139 15.59 2.47 8.00
CA LEU A 139 14.50 2.29 7.03
C LEU A 139 14.90 1.34 5.90
N LYS A 140 16.15 1.41 5.43
CA LYS A 140 16.68 0.50 4.42
C LYS A 140 16.75 -0.94 4.93
N THR A 141 17.08 -1.11 6.22
CA THR A 141 17.11 -2.44 6.85
C THR A 141 15.69 -3.03 6.94
N LEU A 142 14.69 -2.21 7.30
CA LEU A 142 13.30 -2.65 7.35
C LEU A 142 12.74 -2.97 5.96
N GLU A 143 13.09 -2.20 4.92
CA GLU A 143 12.75 -2.51 3.53
C GLU A 143 13.29 -3.88 3.10
N GLN A 144 14.55 -4.18 3.44
CA GLN A 144 15.17 -5.48 3.15
C GLN A 144 14.50 -6.62 3.90
N GLN A 145 14.05 -6.39 5.15
CA GLN A 145 13.29 -7.37 5.92
C GLN A 145 11.92 -7.64 5.28
N GLU A 146 11.20 -6.59 4.89
CA GLU A 146 9.92 -6.72 4.17
C GLU A 146 10.10 -7.48 2.84
N ASP A 147 11.18 -7.20 2.10
CA ASP A 147 11.55 -7.91 0.88
C ASP A 147 11.77 -9.40 1.12
N ALA A 148 12.53 -9.74 2.17
CA ALA A 148 12.80 -11.13 2.54
C ALA A 148 11.53 -11.88 2.95
N VAL A 149 10.65 -11.24 3.73
CA VAL A 149 9.34 -11.82 4.12
C VAL A 149 8.48 -12.04 2.87
N THR A 150 8.39 -11.06 1.98
CA THR A 150 7.62 -11.17 0.73
C THR A 150 8.07 -12.37 -0.11
N LEU A 151 9.39 -12.49 -0.35
CA LEU A 151 9.95 -13.58 -1.15
C LEU A 151 9.70 -14.95 -0.50
N ARG A 152 9.86 -15.05 0.82
CA ARG A 152 9.57 -16.29 1.55
C ARG A 152 8.10 -16.71 1.38
N TYR A 153 7.15 -15.77 1.51
CA TYR A 153 5.73 -16.08 1.35
C TYR A 153 5.33 -16.39 -0.09
N ARG A 154 5.98 -15.75 -1.08
CA ARG A 154 5.85 -16.15 -2.49
C ARG A 154 6.27 -17.61 -2.68
N ASP A 155 7.41 -18.01 -2.11
CA ASP A 155 7.94 -19.36 -2.25
C ASP A 155 7.06 -20.38 -1.51
N LEU A 156 6.52 -20.03 -0.34
CA LEU A 156 5.51 -20.85 0.36
C LEU A 156 4.24 -21.02 -0.47
N LEU A 157 3.77 -19.97 -1.15
CA LEU A 157 2.62 -20.05 -2.04
C LEU A 157 2.92 -20.99 -3.22
N ARG A 158 4.08 -20.83 -3.87
CA ARG A 158 4.55 -21.73 -4.93
C ARG A 158 4.55 -23.18 -4.49
N ASN A 159 5.13 -23.46 -3.32
CA ASN A 159 5.22 -24.82 -2.77
C ASN A 159 3.87 -25.41 -2.36
N SER A 160 2.84 -24.57 -2.15
CA SER A 160 1.48 -25.02 -1.82
C SER A 160 0.62 -25.33 -3.05
N MET A 161 1.10 -25.01 -4.25
CA MET A 161 0.39 -25.14 -5.52
C MET A 161 1.12 -26.11 -6.44
N ARG A 162 0.43 -26.59 -7.48
CA ARG A 162 1.12 -27.27 -8.60
C ARG A 162 1.97 -26.25 -9.35
N GLU A 163 3.16 -26.65 -9.80
CA GLU A 163 4.11 -25.76 -10.48
C GLU A 163 3.48 -25.02 -11.68
N GLU A 164 2.69 -25.70 -12.51
CA GLU A 164 2.00 -25.07 -13.65
C GLU A 164 0.92 -24.07 -13.23
N ALA A 165 0.22 -24.34 -12.12
CA ALA A 165 -0.75 -23.41 -11.58
C ALA A 165 -0.05 -22.15 -11.04
N PHE A 166 1.10 -22.32 -10.38
CA PHE A 166 1.90 -21.19 -9.90
C PHE A 166 2.47 -20.36 -11.05
N LYS A 167 3.02 -20.97 -12.11
CA LYS A 167 3.51 -20.24 -13.29
C LYS A 167 2.42 -19.40 -13.93
N LYS A 168 1.21 -19.95 -14.07
CA LYS A 168 0.06 -19.22 -14.60
C LYS A 168 -0.31 -18.05 -13.70
N LEU A 169 -0.44 -18.29 -12.39
CA LEU A 169 -0.70 -17.25 -11.39
C LEU A 169 0.34 -16.13 -11.49
N HIS A 170 1.62 -16.48 -11.50
CA HIS A 170 2.74 -15.56 -11.59
C HIS A 170 2.68 -14.68 -12.84
N ALA A 171 2.49 -15.29 -14.01
CA ALA A 171 2.34 -14.56 -15.26
C ALA A 171 1.13 -13.61 -15.22
N THR A 172 -0.03 -14.08 -14.74
CA THR A 172 -1.24 -13.26 -14.64
C THR A 172 -1.07 -12.11 -13.64
N ILE A 173 -0.39 -12.32 -12.52
CA ILE A 173 -0.06 -11.26 -11.54
C ILE A 173 0.76 -10.17 -12.21
N LEU A 174 1.85 -10.52 -12.89
CA LEU A 174 2.73 -9.56 -13.55
C LEU A 174 2.03 -8.81 -14.68
N GLU A 175 1.21 -9.50 -15.47
CA GLU A 175 0.40 -8.87 -16.52
C GLU A 175 -0.64 -7.90 -15.95
N SER A 176 -1.21 -8.24 -14.79
CA SER A 176 -2.28 -7.49 -14.14
C SER A 176 -1.76 -6.38 -13.21
N PHE A 177 -0.46 -6.35 -12.94
CA PHE A 177 0.12 -5.45 -11.95
C PHE A 177 0.04 -4.00 -12.41
N GLY A 178 -0.46 -3.12 -11.54
CA GLY A 178 -0.68 -1.70 -11.87
C GLY A 178 -1.90 -1.40 -12.74
N LYS A 179 -2.69 -2.42 -13.14
CA LYS A 179 -3.94 -2.24 -13.87
C LYS A 179 -5.14 -2.22 -12.91
N PRO A 180 -6.18 -1.41 -13.18
CA PRO A 180 -7.40 -1.41 -12.38
C PRO A 180 -8.09 -2.78 -12.38
N LEU A 181 -8.95 -2.99 -11.37
CA LEU A 181 -9.78 -4.19 -11.20
C LEU A 181 -11.12 -4.04 -11.89
#